data_AF-A0A9E5M4S7-F1
#
_entry.id   AF-A0A9E5M4S7-F1
#
_cell.length_a   1.000
_cell.length_b   1.000
_cell.length_c   1.000
_cell.angle_alpha   90.00
_cell.angle_beta   90.00
_cell.angle_gamma   90.00
#
_symmetry.space_group_name_H-M   'P 1'
#
loop_
_entity.id
_entity.type
_entity.pdbx_description
1 polymer ?
#
loop_
_entity_poly.entity_id
_entity_poly.type
_entity_poly.pdbx_seq_one_letter_code
_entity_poly.pdbx_strand_id
1 'polypeptide(L)' 'MNIAIVGAGAIGGYLGVKLALSGCNVTFIARGENLKAIQANGMTLKLDDGTSLHAP' A
#
# COMPACT_ATOMS: atom_id res chain seq x y z
N MET A 1 8.32 13.73 -0.88
CA MET A 1 7.57 13.68 -2.16
C MET A 1 6.18 13.13 -1.88
N ASN A 2 5.12 13.73 -2.44
CA ASN A 2 3.72 13.28 -2.26
C ASN A 2 3.28 12.46 -3.48
N ILE A 3 2.69 11.28 -3.27
CA ILE A 3 2.33 10.36 -4.34
C ILE A 3 0.92 9.80 -4.09
N ALA A 4 0.03 9.91 -5.08
CA ALA A 4 -1.28 9.28 -5.05
C ALA A 4 -1.26 8.01 -5.91
N ILE A 5 -1.68 6.88 -5.33
CA ILE A 5 -1.87 5.61 -6.03
C ILE A 5 -3.37 5.41 -6.25
N VAL A 6 -3.83 5.56 -7.49
CA VAL A 6 -5.22 5.27 -7.86
C VAL A 6 -5.37 3.78 -8.13
N GLY A 7 -5.95 3.06 -7.17
CA GLY A 7 -6.12 1.62 -7.21
C GLY A 7 -5.05 0.85 -6.42
N ALA A 8 -5.38 0.48 -5.18
CA ALA A 8 -4.58 -0.40 -4.32
C ALA A 8 -4.78 -1.90 -4.65
N GLY A 9 -4.62 -2.26 -5.92
CA GLY A 9 -4.61 -3.65 -6.40
C GLY A 9 -3.20 -4.26 -6.35
N ALA A 10 -2.94 -5.32 -7.12
CA ALA A 10 -1.65 -6.01 -7.10
C ALA A 10 -0.44 -5.07 -7.29
N ILE A 11 -0.36 -4.37 -8.43
CA ILE A 11 0.77 -3.49 -8.75
C ILE A 11 0.74 -2.19 -7.95
N GLY A 12 -0.42 -1.55 -7.83
CA GLY A 12 -0.56 -0.31 -7.08
C GLY A 12 -0.21 -0.49 -5.60
N GLY A 13 -0.61 -1.60 -5.00
CA GLY A 13 -0.25 -1.97 -3.63
C GLY A 13 1.24 -2.25 -3.48
N TYR A 14 1.84 -3.05 -4.39
CA TYR A 14 3.27 -3.32 -4.38
C TYR A 14 4.11 -2.03 -4.43
N LEU A 15 3.83 -1.18 -5.43
CA LEU A 15 4.56 0.05 -5.64
C LEU A 15 4.34 1.02 -4.48
N GLY A 16 3.10 1.19 -4.03
CA GLY A 16 2.77 2.11 -2.95
C GLY A 16 3.44 1.74 -1.63
N VAL A 17 3.49 0.45 -1.27
CA VAL A 17 4.20 -0.01 -0.06
C VAL A 17 5.70 0.27 -0.17
N LYS A 18 6.32 -0.06 -1.31
CA LYS A 18 7.76 0.21 -1.53
C LYS A 18 8.07 1.71 -1.49
N LEU A 19 7.22 2.55 -2.07
CA LEU A 19 7.37 4.00 -2.05
C LEU A 19 7.17 4.57 -0.64
N ALA A 20 6.18 4.11 0.11
CA ALA A 20 5.96 4.53 1.48
C ALA A 20 7.18 4.22 2.36
N LEU A 21 7.73 3.00 2.23
CA LEU A 21 8.94 2.58 2.95
C LEU A 21 10.22 3.32 2.52
N SER A 22 10.23 3.93 1.33
CA SER A 22 11.32 4.80 0.88
C SER A 22 11.26 6.23 1.48
N GLY A 23 10.26 6.52 2.33
CA GLY A 23 10.05 7.84 2.92
C GLY A 23 9.19 8.77 2.08
N CYS A 24 8.52 8.28 1.03
CA CYS A 24 7.52 9.06 0.31
C CYS A 24 6.22 9.12 1.10
N ASN A 25 5.53 10.26 1.04
CA ASN A 25 4.17 10.39 1.57
C ASN A 25 3.19 9.84 0.53
N VAL A 26 2.68 8.63 0.76
CA VAL A 26 1.84 7.89 -0.19
C VAL A 26 0.39 7.91 0.29
N THR A 27 -0.53 8.19 -0.64
CA THR A 27 -1.98 8.08 -0.41
C THR A 27 -2.56 7.06 -1.37
N PHE A 28 -3.21 6.03 -0.82
CA PHE A 28 -3.95 5.04 -1.61
C PHE A 28 -5.39 5.47 -1.83
N ILE A 29 -5.83 5.46 -3.08
CA ILE A 29 -7.23 5.69 -3.45
C ILE A 29 -7.83 4.33 -3.78
N ALA A 30 -8.74 3.88 -2.92
CA ALA A 30 -9.45 2.61 -3.03
C ALA A 30 -10.95 2.80 -2.75
N ARG A 31 -11.75 1.74 -2.88
CA ARG A 31 -13.19 1.76 -2.63
C ARG A 31 -13.67 0.48 -1.95
N GLY A 32 -14.84 0.55 -1.31
CA GLY A 32 -15.51 -0.60 -0.71
C GLY A 32 -14.66 -1.28 0.38
N GLU A 33 -14.66 -2.61 0.39
CA GLU A 33 -13.97 -3.40 1.42
C GLU A 33 -12.44 -3.21 1.41
N ASN A 34 -11.82 -3.00 0.24
CA ASN A 34 -10.38 -2.69 0.20
C ASN A 34 -10.07 -1.37 0.93
N LEU A 35 -10.89 -0.32 0.75
CA LEU A 35 -10.67 0.94 1.45
C LEU A 35 -10.79 0.76 2.98
N LYS A 36 -11.81 0.03 3.44
CA LYS A 36 -12.01 -0.26 4.87
C LYS A 36 -10.83 -1.04 5.45
N ALA A 37 -10.36 -2.07 4.74
CA ALA A 37 -9.24 -2.89 5.18
C ALA A 37 -7.94 -2.09 5.30
N ILE A 38 -7.67 -1.21 4.33
CA ILE A 38 -6.49 -0.33 4.33
C ILE A 38 -6.58 0.70 5.46
N GLN A 39 -7.74 1.29 5.70
CA GLN A 39 -7.90 2.25 6.80
C GLN A 39 -7.72 1.59 8.18
N ALA A 40 -8.15 0.33 8.33
CA ALA A 40 -8.06 -0.38 9.60
C ALA A 40 -6.66 -0.95 9.87
N ASN A 41 -5.96 -1.40 8.82
CA ASN A 41 -4.75 -2.21 8.97
C ASN A 41 -3.56 -1.71 8.13
N GLY A 42 -3.66 -0.56 7.47
CA GLY A 42 -2.67 -0.15 6.47
C GLY A 42 -2.53 -1.15 5.32
N MET A 43 -1.37 -1.14 4.68
CA MET A 43 -1.00 -1.99 3.57
C MET A 43 0.03 -3.04 4.00
N THR A 44 -0.21 -4.30 3.62
CA THR A 44 0.76 -5.39 3.80
C THR A 44 1.17 -5.96 2.45
N LEU A 45 2.48 -6.00 2.19
CA LEU A 45 3.07 -6.64 1.02
C LEU A 45 3.80 -7.92 1.44
N LYS A 46 3.33 -9.06 0.93
CA LYS A 46 4.01 -10.36 1.09
C LYS A 46 4.88 -10.62 -0.13
N LEU A 47 6.15 -10.92 0.11
CA LEU A 47 7.13 -11.28 -0.90
C LEU A 47 7.19 -12.81 -1.07
N ASP A 48 7.84 -13.24 -2.15
CA ASP A 48 8.01 -14.66 -2.50
C ASP A 48 8.88 -15.43 -1.49
N ASP A 49 9.85 -14.74 -0.87
CA ASP A 49 10.70 -15.26 0.21
C ASP A 49 9.98 -15.41 1.57
N GLY A 50 8.68 -15.06 1.63
CA GLY A 50 7.86 -15.12 2.84
C GLY A 50 7.95 -13.86 3.72
N THR A 51 8.80 -12.90 3.38
CA THR A 51 8.90 -11.62 4.10
C THR A 51 7.61 -10.82 3.94
N SER A 52 7.17 -10.19 5.04
CA SER A 52 6.03 -9.27 5.04
C SER A 52 6.49 -7.86 5.37
N LEU A 53 6.16 -6.92 4.48
CA LEU A 53 6.41 -5.49 4.65
C LEU A 53 5.10 -4.79 4.95
N HIS A 54 5.14 -3.83 5.87
CA HIS A 54 3.97 -3.08 6.30
C HIS A 54 4.16 -1.59 6.06
N ALA A 55 3.16 -0.95 5.47
CA ALA A 55 3.08 0.49 5.31
C ALA A 55 1.76 0.99 5.87
N PRO A 56 1.72 2.19 6.48
CA PRO A 56 0.47 2.80 6.93
C PRO A 56 -0.49 3.08 5.78
#